data_AF-A0A6P6VP99-F1
#
_entry.id   AF-A0A6P6VP99-F1
#
_cell.length_a   1.000
_cell.length_b   1.000
_cell.length_c   1.000
_cell.angle_alpha   90.00
_cell.angle_beta   90.00
_cell.angle_gamma   90.00
#
_symmetry.space_group_name_H-M   'P 1'
#
loop_
_entity.id
_entity.type
_entity.pdbx_description
1 polymer ?
#
loop_
_entity_poly.entity_id
_entity_poly.type
_entity_poly.pdbx_seq_one_letter_code
_entity_poly.pdbx_strand_id
1 'polypeptide(L)'
;MTVVENGKCANFRVTGVPADGRCLFRAIAHVAWLRKGESVPDENRQRELADELRALVVEELLKRRKDAEWFIEGDFDAYVERIEKPYVWGGEPELLMASHVLKAPISVFMIDRSSGNLINIAKYGEEYKKDEESPINILFHGYGHYDIVDVVSEGYQKVEGGISESRSSLEA
;
A
#
# COMPACT_ATOMS: atom_id res chain seq x y z
N MET A 1 26.05 -26.09 7.65
CA MET A 1 26.12 -24.63 7.79
C MET A 1 24.69 -24.14 7.59
N THR A 2 23.98 -23.93 8.70
CA THR A 2 22.55 -23.68 8.72
C THR A 2 22.35 -22.17 8.69
N VAL A 3 21.87 -21.63 7.57
CA VAL A 3 21.42 -20.23 7.51
C VAL A 3 19.94 -20.26 7.85
N VAL A 4 19.63 -19.96 9.10
CA VAL A 4 18.27 -19.64 9.54
C VAL A 4 18.02 -18.18 9.19
N GLU A 5 17.44 -17.92 8.02
CA GLU A 5 16.71 -16.68 7.81
C GLU A 5 15.31 -16.88 8.40
N ASN A 6 15.01 -16.10 9.44
CA ASN A 6 13.71 -16.05 10.10
C ASN A 6 12.62 -15.65 9.11
N GLY A 7 12.04 -16.64 8.42
CA GLY A 7 10.81 -16.49 7.66
C GLY A 7 9.63 -16.29 8.61
N LYS A 8 9.47 -15.08 9.14
CA LYS A 8 8.20 -14.68 9.74
C LYS A 8 7.18 -14.57 8.61
N CYS A 9 6.33 -15.59 8.50
CA CYS A 9 5.12 -15.53 7.68
C CYS A 9 4.22 -14.48 8.34
N ALA A 10 4.26 -13.23 7.86
CA ALA A 10 3.32 -12.22 8.32
C ALA A 10 1.92 -12.71 7.94
N ASN A 11 1.02 -12.86 8.91
CA ASN A 11 -0.37 -13.14 8.58
C ASN A 11 -0.90 -11.94 7.78
N PHE A 12 -1.46 -12.19 6.60
CA PHE A 12 -2.04 -11.14 5.76
C PHE A 12 -3.42 -11.53 5.29
N ARG A 13 -4.25 -10.53 5.02
CA ARG A 13 -5.58 -10.69 4.42
C ARG A 13 -5.62 -9.97 3.09
N VAL A 14 -6.14 -10.64 2.07
CA VAL A 14 -6.35 -10.04 0.75
C VAL A 14 -7.84 -9.73 0.59
N THR A 15 -8.15 -8.51 0.16
CA THR A 15 -9.51 -8.12 -0.23
C THR A 15 -9.52 -7.83 -1.72
N GLY A 16 -10.29 -8.64 -2.45
CA GLY A 16 -10.42 -8.56 -3.90
C GLY A 16 -11.14 -7.29 -4.36
N VAL A 17 -10.73 -6.73 -5.49
CA VAL A 17 -11.43 -5.63 -6.15
C VAL A 17 -11.81 -5.96 -7.61
N PRO A 18 -12.84 -5.31 -8.19
CA PRO A 18 -13.20 -5.53 -9.59
C PRO A 18 -12.07 -5.25 -10.58
N ALA A 19 -11.92 -6.13 -11.58
CA ALA A 19 -10.94 -6.03 -12.67
C ALA A 19 -11.52 -5.24 -13.87
N ASP A 20 -11.95 -4.00 -13.64
CA ASP A 20 -12.62 -3.12 -14.63
C ASP A 20 -11.71 -1.98 -15.15
N GLY A 21 -10.41 -2.09 -14.92
CA GLY A 21 -9.41 -1.05 -15.19
C GLY A 21 -9.19 -0.06 -14.05
N ARG A 22 -10.01 -0.08 -12.99
CA ARG A 22 -9.82 0.77 -11.80
C ARG A 22 -9.07 0.10 -10.67
N CYS A 23 -8.71 -1.18 -10.79
CA CYS A 23 -8.22 -1.99 -9.66
C CYS A 23 -7.11 -1.31 -8.83
N LEU A 24 -6.09 -0.71 -9.47
CA LEU A 24 -5.04 0.04 -8.78
C LEU A 24 -5.61 1.19 -7.93
N PHE A 25 -6.33 2.11 -8.58
CA PHE A 25 -6.91 3.29 -7.93
C PHE A 25 -7.90 2.89 -6.84
N ARG A 26 -8.68 1.84 -7.08
CA ARG A 26 -9.67 1.31 -6.14
C ARG A 26 -8.99 0.74 -4.90
N ALA A 27 -7.93 -0.05 -5.05
CA ALA A 27 -7.19 -0.60 -3.92
C ALA A 27 -6.57 0.52 -3.07
N ILE A 28 -5.94 1.52 -3.70
CA ILE A 28 -5.34 2.67 -3.00
C ILE A 28 -6.41 3.50 -2.30
N ALA A 29 -7.47 3.90 -3.02
CA ALA A 29 -8.51 4.77 -2.48
C ALA A 29 -9.30 4.10 -1.36
N HIS A 30 -9.51 2.78 -1.42
CA HIS A 30 -10.15 2.02 -0.34
C HIS A 30 -9.35 2.11 0.95
N VAL A 31 -8.03 1.86 0.90
CA VAL A 31 -7.17 1.94 2.10
C VAL A 31 -7.08 3.38 2.61
N ALA A 32 -6.95 4.37 1.72
CA ALA A 32 -6.98 5.79 2.08
C ALA A 32 -8.31 6.22 2.73
N TRP A 33 -9.43 5.65 2.29
CA TRP A 33 -10.75 5.89 2.85
C TRP A 33 -10.85 5.36 4.29
N LEU A 34 -10.44 4.12 4.53
CA LEU A 34 -10.45 3.51 5.86
C LEU A 34 -9.56 4.26 6.87
N ARG A 35 -8.42 4.80 6.44
CA ARG A 35 -7.53 5.61 7.30
C ARG A 35 -8.17 6.89 7.81
N LYS A 36 -9.15 7.43 7.07
CA LYS A 36 -9.91 8.60 7.51
C LYS A 36 -10.94 8.26 8.58
N GLY A 37 -11.01 7.01 9.02
CA GLY A 37 -11.98 6.52 10.01
C GLY A 37 -13.33 6.18 9.40
N GLU A 38 -13.42 6.12 8.07
CA GLU A 38 -14.65 5.83 7.36
C GLU A 38 -14.94 4.32 7.31
N SER A 39 -16.22 3.97 7.15
CA SER A 39 -16.64 2.57 6.98
C SER A 39 -16.26 1.99 5.61
N VAL A 40 -16.19 0.66 5.52
CA VAL A 40 -15.89 -0.05 4.27
C VAL A 40 -16.85 0.39 3.15
N PRO A 41 -16.34 0.98 2.06
CA PRO A 41 -17.19 1.51 1.00
C PRO A 41 -17.81 0.37 0.18
N ASP A 42 -19.07 0.53 -0.21
CA ASP A 42 -19.73 -0.36 -1.17
C ASP A 42 -19.12 -0.22 -2.58
N GLU A 43 -19.53 -1.09 -3.50
CA GLU A 43 -18.95 -1.13 -4.85
C GLU A 43 -19.12 0.19 -5.63
N ASN A 44 -20.26 0.87 -5.46
CA ASN A 44 -20.53 2.15 -6.12
C ASN A 44 -19.61 3.23 -5.57
N ARG A 45 -19.49 3.33 -4.23
CA ARG A 45 -18.61 4.32 -3.61
C ARG A 45 -17.14 4.03 -3.91
N GLN A 46 -16.74 2.75 -3.96
CA GLN A 46 -15.39 2.37 -4.41
C GLN A 46 -15.11 2.82 -5.85
N ARG A 47 -16.11 2.76 -6.75
CA ARG A 47 -15.97 3.24 -8.13
C ARG A 47 -15.73 4.75 -8.16
N GLU A 48 -16.55 5.50 -7.43
CA GLU A 48 -16.42 6.97 -7.32
C GLU A 48 -15.05 7.37 -6.76
N LEU A 49 -14.65 6.76 -5.64
CA LEU A 49 -13.35 7.03 -5.00
C LEU A 49 -12.16 6.71 -5.93
N ALA A 50 -12.27 5.65 -6.73
CA ALA A 50 -11.23 5.31 -7.71
C ALA A 50 -11.14 6.35 -8.84
N ASP A 51 -12.27 6.83 -9.34
CA ASP A 51 -12.32 7.84 -10.41
C ASP A 51 -11.88 9.22 -9.89
N GLU A 52 -12.28 9.59 -8.66
CA GLU A 52 -11.81 10.78 -7.95
C GLU A 52 -10.28 10.75 -7.79
N LEU A 53 -9.71 9.63 -7.30
CA LEU A 53 -8.26 9.50 -7.15
C LEU A 53 -7.54 9.55 -8.50
N ARG A 54 -8.09 8.92 -9.54
CA ARG A 54 -7.51 8.94 -10.89
C ARG A 54 -7.40 10.37 -11.42
N ALA A 55 -8.44 11.18 -11.27
CA ALA A 55 -8.42 12.58 -11.69
C ALA A 55 -7.31 13.37 -10.97
N LEU A 56 -7.20 13.20 -9.65
CA LEU A 56 -6.14 13.86 -8.86
C LEU A 56 -4.73 13.40 -9.27
N VAL A 57 -4.56 12.11 -9.59
CA VAL A 57 -3.29 11.56 -10.09
C VAL A 57 -2.91 12.17 -11.43
N VAL A 58 -3.88 12.33 -12.34
CA VAL A 58 -3.68 13.00 -13.64
C VAL A 58 -3.27 14.47 -13.45
N GLU A 59 -3.92 15.19 -12.54
CA GLU A 59 -3.56 16.57 -12.21
C GLU A 59 -2.13 16.66 -11.66
N GLU A 60 -1.73 15.74 -10.77
CA GLU A 60 -0.38 15.72 -10.20
C GLU A 60 0.68 15.31 -11.24
N LEU A 61 0.36 14.42 -12.19
CA LEU A 61 1.21 14.13 -13.36
C LEU A 61 1.50 15.39 -14.16
N LEU A 62 0.45 16.13 -14.54
CA LEU A 62 0.57 17.37 -15.32
C LEU A 62 1.42 18.41 -14.58
N LYS A 63 1.15 18.60 -13.28
CA LYS A 63 1.91 19.52 -12.42
C LYS A 63 3.38 19.15 -12.31
N ARG A 64 3.70 17.85 -12.34
CA ARG A 64 5.06 17.31 -12.23
C ARG A 64 5.66 16.90 -13.57
N ARG A 65 5.14 17.39 -14.70
CA ARG A 65 5.61 16.99 -16.04
C ARG A 65 7.14 16.97 -16.17
N LYS A 66 7.83 17.99 -15.67
CA LYS A 66 9.31 18.07 -15.73
C LYS A 66 10.02 16.91 -15.04
N ASP A 67 9.43 16.38 -13.98
CA ASP A 67 9.97 15.27 -13.19
C ASP A 67 9.45 13.91 -13.68
N ALA A 68 8.31 13.89 -14.39
CA ALA A 68 7.61 12.67 -14.80
C ALA A 68 7.85 12.25 -16.25
N GLU A 69 8.04 13.21 -17.15
CA GLU A 69 8.08 12.98 -18.60
C GLU A 69 9.21 12.05 -19.02
N TRP A 70 10.36 12.08 -18.33
CA TRP A 70 11.51 11.26 -18.70
C TRP A 70 11.33 9.75 -18.44
N PHE A 71 10.42 9.36 -17.53
CA PHE A 71 10.12 7.96 -17.22
C PHE A 71 8.80 7.47 -17.81
N ILE A 72 8.06 8.33 -18.50
CA ILE A 72 6.85 7.94 -19.23
C ILE A 72 7.25 7.48 -20.63
N GLU A 73 6.77 6.29 -21.00
CA GLU A 73 7.00 5.76 -22.34
C GLU A 73 6.10 6.44 -23.38
N GLY A 74 6.73 7.03 -24.40
CA GLY A 74 6.05 7.66 -25.53
C GLY A 74 5.75 9.13 -25.32
N ASP A 75 4.69 9.61 -25.96
CA ASP A 75 4.25 11.00 -25.83
C ASP A 75 3.51 11.21 -24.50
N PHE A 76 3.95 12.20 -23.72
CA PHE A 76 3.43 12.47 -22.39
C PHE A 76 1.96 12.89 -22.43
N ASP A 77 1.57 13.75 -23.37
CA ASP A 77 0.20 14.27 -23.43
C ASP A 77 -0.78 13.15 -23.84
N ALA A 78 -0.39 12.29 -24.80
CA ALA A 78 -1.14 11.10 -25.16
C ALA A 78 -1.19 10.04 -24.03
N TYR A 79 -0.14 9.94 -23.22
CA TYR A 79 -0.14 9.10 -22.01
C TYR A 79 -1.18 9.60 -21.01
N VAL A 80 -1.17 10.91 -20.70
CA VAL A 80 -2.09 11.55 -19.76
C VAL A 80 -3.55 11.40 -20.23
N GLU A 81 -3.83 11.68 -21.51
CA GLU A 81 -5.17 11.53 -22.08
C GLU A 81 -5.70 10.09 -21.95
N ARG A 82 -4.80 9.10 -22.14
CA ARG A 82 -5.14 7.69 -22.02
C ARG A 82 -5.40 7.29 -20.57
N ILE A 83 -4.50 7.61 -19.64
CA ILE A 83 -4.62 7.18 -18.24
C ILE A 83 -5.78 7.86 -17.51
N GLU A 84 -6.24 9.02 -17.98
CA GLU A 84 -7.49 9.62 -17.49
C GLU A 84 -8.71 8.71 -17.70
N LYS A 85 -8.69 7.85 -18.73
CA LYS A 85 -9.85 7.00 -19.04
C LYS A 85 -10.01 5.88 -18.01
N PRO A 86 -11.22 5.68 -17.46
CA PRO A 86 -11.43 4.81 -16.31
C PRO A 86 -11.12 3.32 -16.53
N TYR A 87 -11.18 2.87 -17.79
CA TYR A 87 -10.90 1.49 -18.19
C TYR A 87 -9.41 1.21 -18.43
N VAL A 88 -8.56 2.24 -18.39
CA VAL A 88 -7.12 2.10 -18.58
C VAL A 88 -6.46 1.72 -17.26
N TRP A 89 -5.61 0.70 -17.30
CA TRP A 89 -4.91 0.19 -16.13
C TRP A 89 -3.79 1.16 -15.75
N GLY A 90 -3.67 1.46 -14.46
CA GLY A 90 -2.53 2.22 -13.95
C GLY A 90 -1.34 1.33 -13.61
N GLY A 91 -0.18 1.95 -13.38
CA GLY A 91 1.05 1.28 -13.01
C GLY A 91 1.95 2.15 -12.13
N GLU A 92 3.26 2.06 -12.36
CA GLU A 92 4.27 2.74 -11.54
C GLU A 92 4.17 4.28 -11.56
N PRO A 93 3.92 4.95 -12.71
CA PRO A 93 3.72 6.41 -12.70
C PRO A 93 2.56 6.83 -11.81
N GLU A 94 1.43 6.13 -11.88
CA GLU A 94 0.25 6.39 -11.06
C GLU A 94 0.51 6.12 -9.58
N LEU A 95 1.26 5.05 -9.25
CA LEU A 95 1.66 4.74 -7.88
C LEU A 95 2.49 5.88 -7.26
N LEU A 96 3.48 6.37 -7.99
CA LEU A 96 4.30 7.48 -7.54
C LEU A 96 3.46 8.74 -7.32
N MET A 97 2.62 9.11 -8.29
CA MET A 97 1.77 10.29 -8.17
C MET A 97 0.71 10.16 -7.09
N ALA A 98 0.11 8.98 -6.91
CA ALA A 98 -0.85 8.73 -5.84
C ALA A 98 -0.23 8.94 -4.46
N SER A 99 1.05 8.57 -4.28
CA SER A 99 1.77 8.84 -3.02
C SER A 99 1.91 10.35 -2.74
N HIS A 100 2.15 11.14 -3.79
CA HIS A 100 2.21 12.60 -3.70
C HIS A 100 0.85 13.26 -3.45
N VAL A 101 -0.20 12.75 -4.08
CA VAL A 101 -1.59 13.21 -3.91
C VAL A 101 -2.06 12.95 -2.48
N LEU A 102 -1.90 11.72 -2.00
CA LEU A 102 -2.39 11.29 -0.70
C LEU A 102 -1.47 11.70 0.46
N LYS A 103 -0.24 12.15 0.17
CA LYS A 103 0.79 12.45 1.17
C LYS A 103 0.98 11.28 2.13
N ALA A 104 1.08 10.08 1.56
CA ALA A 104 1.21 8.83 2.28
C ALA A 104 2.11 7.84 1.53
N PRO A 105 2.92 7.04 2.23
CA PRO A 105 3.71 6.00 1.59
C PRO A 105 2.81 4.87 1.06
N ILE A 106 3.16 4.32 -0.08
CA ILE A 106 2.49 3.17 -0.71
C ILE A 106 3.49 2.01 -0.80
N SER A 107 3.12 0.85 -0.29
CA SER A 107 3.87 -0.39 -0.40
C SER A 107 3.14 -1.37 -1.31
N VAL A 108 3.84 -1.84 -2.33
CA VAL A 108 3.33 -2.84 -3.26
C VAL A 108 3.92 -4.19 -2.89
N PHE A 109 3.06 -5.15 -2.65
CA PHE A 109 3.44 -6.50 -2.31
C PHE A 109 3.13 -7.48 -3.45
N MET A 110 3.82 -8.61 -3.47
CA MET A 110 3.50 -9.77 -4.28
C MET A 110 3.56 -11.01 -3.41
N ILE A 111 2.71 -12.01 -3.69
CA ILE A 111 2.82 -13.33 -3.05
C ILE A 111 3.84 -14.14 -3.84
N ASP A 112 4.93 -14.53 -3.19
CA ASP A 112 5.89 -15.45 -3.78
C ASP A 112 5.26 -16.83 -3.95
N ARG A 113 5.26 -17.34 -5.19
CA ARG A 113 4.59 -18.60 -5.51
C ARG A 113 5.27 -19.81 -4.90
N SER A 114 6.57 -19.70 -4.56
CA SER A 114 7.33 -20.82 -4.01
C SER A 114 7.10 -21.00 -2.51
N SER A 115 7.03 -19.89 -1.78
CA SER A 115 6.93 -19.88 -0.32
C SER A 115 5.55 -19.51 0.21
N GLY A 116 4.67 -18.93 -0.62
CA GLY A 116 3.39 -18.36 -0.19
C GLY A 116 3.55 -17.08 0.63
N ASN A 117 4.77 -16.56 0.78
CA ASN A 117 5.05 -15.39 1.60
C ASN A 117 4.73 -14.10 0.84
N LEU A 118 4.31 -13.09 1.60
CA LEU A 118 4.13 -11.74 1.09
C LEU A 118 5.49 -11.02 1.03
N ILE A 119 5.90 -10.61 -0.17
CA ILE A 119 7.16 -9.90 -0.42
C ILE A 119 6.84 -8.46 -0.82
N ASN A 120 7.46 -7.48 -0.15
CA ASN A 120 7.38 -6.08 -0.56
C ASN A 120 8.31 -5.88 -1.77
N ILE A 121 7.74 -5.57 -2.94
CA ILE A 121 8.47 -5.45 -4.20
C ILE A 121 8.77 -3.99 -4.57
N ALA A 122 8.01 -3.03 -4.04
CA ALA A 122 8.20 -1.62 -4.32
C ALA A 122 7.61 -0.74 -3.21
N LYS A 123 8.25 0.42 -3.01
CA LYS A 123 7.79 1.46 -2.08
C LYS A 123 7.83 2.82 -2.76
N TYR A 124 6.80 3.61 -2.54
CA TYR A 124 6.64 4.96 -3.09
C TYR A 124 6.29 5.93 -1.97
N GLY A 125 6.77 7.17 -2.05
CA GLY A 125 6.40 8.22 -1.10
C GLY A 125 6.92 8.01 0.32
N GLU A 126 8.07 7.36 0.49
CA GLU A 126 8.68 7.14 1.82
C GLU A 126 8.98 8.46 2.54
N GLU A 127 9.14 9.58 1.81
CA GLU A 127 9.26 10.93 2.37
C GLU A 127 8.02 11.40 3.13
N TYR A 128 6.86 10.75 2.94
CA TYR A 128 5.61 11.05 3.66
C TYR A 128 5.35 10.13 4.85
N LYS A 129 6.31 9.26 5.19
CA LYS A 129 6.14 8.34 6.31
C LYS A 129 5.98 9.11 7.63
N LYS A 130 4.94 8.73 8.39
CA LYS A 130 4.70 9.20 9.77
C LYS A 130 4.80 8.01 10.70
N ASP A 131 5.30 8.21 11.91
CA ASP A 131 5.56 7.12 12.86
C ASP A 131 4.30 6.35 13.27
N GLU A 132 3.14 7.02 13.29
CA GLU A 132 1.87 6.45 13.76
C GLU A 132 0.96 5.97 12.60
N GLU A 133 1.31 6.22 11.35
CA GLU A 133 0.47 5.90 10.18
C GLU A 133 1.12 4.78 9.36
N SER A 134 0.41 3.65 9.21
CA SER A 134 0.90 2.55 8.38
C SER A 134 1.04 2.99 6.90
N PRO A 135 1.77 2.28 6.02
CA PRO A 135 1.74 2.52 4.57
C PRO A 135 0.49 1.96 3.91
N ILE A 136 0.05 2.57 2.79
CA ILE A 136 -1.03 2.03 1.97
C ILE A 136 -0.49 0.76 1.32
N ASN A 137 -1.02 -0.39 1.73
CA ASN A 137 -0.53 -1.68 1.29
C ASN A 137 -1.47 -2.23 0.21
N ILE A 138 -0.92 -2.55 -0.96
CA ILE A 138 -1.65 -3.19 -2.06
C ILE A 138 -0.91 -4.44 -2.53
N LEU A 139 -1.64 -5.39 -3.08
CA LEU A 139 -1.12 -6.63 -3.64
C LEU A 139 -1.13 -6.56 -5.16
N PHE A 140 0.00 -6.83 -5.79
CA PHE A 140 0.14 -6.99 -7.23
C PHE A 140 0.21 -8.47 -7.61
N HIS A 141 -0.63 -8.90 -8.55
CA HIS A 141 -0.70 -10.31 -8.96
C HIS A 141 0.26 -10.70 -10.10
N GLY A 142 1.04 -9.76 -10.63
CA GLY A 142 2.03 -10.02 -11.69
C GLY A 142 1.48 -9.99 -13.12
N TYR A 143 0.17 -9.86 -13.31
CA TYR A 143 -0.48 -9.77 -14.62
C TYR A 143 -1.29 -8.48 -14.83
N GLY A 144 -1.00 -7.43 -14.05
CA GLY A 144 -1.65 -6.11 -14.18
C GLY A 144 -2.82 -5.87 -13.23
N HIS A 145 -3.17 -6.83 -12.37
CA HIS A 145 -4.23 -6.67 -11.38
C HIS A 145 -3.68 -6.36 -9.99
N TYR A 146 -4.39 -5.48 -9.29
CA TYR A 146 -4.10 -5.07 -7.92
C TYR A 146 -5.28 -5.35 -7.02
N ASP A 147 -5.00 -5.83 -5.81
CA ASP A 147 -5.93 -6.00 -4.70
C ASP A 147 -5.45 -5.26 -3.45
N ILE A 148 -6.29 -5.22 -2.42
CA ILE A 148 -5.92 -4.67 -1.12
C ILE A 148 -5.26 -5.76 -0.29
N VAL A 149 -4.19 -5.43 0.45
CA VAL A 149 -3.57 -6.35 1.40
C VAL A 149 -3.41 -5.71 2.78
N ASP A 150 -4.00 -6.35 3.79
CA ASP A 150 -3.81 -5.99 5.19
C ASP A 150 -2.71 -6.87 5.77
N VAL A 151 -1.57 -6.27 6.13
CA VAL A 151 -0.47 -6.97 6.80
C VAL A 151 -0.72 -6.92 8.30
N VAL A 152 -0.98 -8.07 8.91
CA VAL A 152 -1.14 -8.21 10.35
C VAL A 152 0.27 -8.40 10.94
N SER A 153 0.82 -7.33 11.52
CA SER A 153 1.98 -7.49 12.40
C SER A 153 1.53 -8.21 13.66
N GLU A 154 2.04 -9.42 13.90
CA GLU A 154 1.88 -10.05 15.22
C GLU A 154 2.48 -9.12 16.27
N GLY A 155 1.63 -8.66 17.19
CA GLY A 155 1.99 -7.72 18.23
C GLY A 155 3.17 -8.23 19.05
N TYR A 156 4.13 -7.34 19.30
CA TYR A 156 5.08 -7.51 20.38
C TYR A 156 4.28 -7.67 21.69
N GLN A 157 4.22 -8.89 22.24
CA GLN A 157 3.93 -9.02 23.66
C GLN A 157 5.13 -8.43 24.41
N LYS A 158 4.96 -7.23 24.94
CA LYS A 158 5.88 -6.62 25.89
C LYS A 158 5.83 -7.50 27.14
N VAL A 159 6.84 -8.34 27.34
CA VAL A 159 7.03 -9.06 28.61
C VAL A 159 7.43 -8.01 29.64
N GLU A 160 6.49 -7.55 30.45
CA GLU A 160 6.80 -6.75 31.63
C GLU A 160 7.47 -7.68 32.66
N GLY A 161 8.80 -7.70 32.63
CA GLY A 161 9.61 -8.29 33.69
C GLY A 161 9.55 -7.41 34.94
N GLY A 162 8.53 -7.62 35.77
CA GLY A 162 8.49 -7.10 37.13
C GLY A 162 9.54 -7.79 37.99
N ILE A 163 10.55 -7.04 38.45
CA ILE A 163 11.48 -7.48 39.49
C ILE A 163 10.71 -7.48 40.81
N SER A 164 10.46 -8.66 41.39
CA SER A 164 10.06 -8.77 42.79
C SER A 164 11.30 -8.98 43.66
N GLU A 165 11.66 -7.96 44.44
CA GLU A 165 12.63 -8.09 45.53
C GLU A 165 12.05 -9.02 46.62
N SER A 166 12.67 -10.18 46.83
CA SER A 166 12.44 -10.99 48.02
C SER A 166 13.36 -10.52 49.14
N ARG A 167 12.74 -9.88 50.15
CA ARG A 167 13.32 -9.57 51.47
C ARG A 167 13.83 -10.87 52.12
N SER A 168 15.10 -10.86 52.53
CA SER A 168 15.61 -11.77 53.56
C SER A 168 15.73 -10.97 54.86
N SER A 169 14.87 -11.28 55.83
CA SER A 169 15.04 -10.90 57.23
C SER A 169 15.53 -12.13 57.97
N LEU A 170 16.77 -12.07 58.45
CA LEU A 170 17.29 -12.99 59.46
C LEU A 170 16.61 -12.69 60.80
N GLU A 171 15.99 -13.70 61.40
CA GLU A 171 15.55 -13.68 62.79
C GLU A 171 16.74 -13.84 63.75
N ALA A 172 16.51 -13.39 64.98
CA ALA A 172 17.43 -13.24 66.10
C ALA A 172 17.90 -14.57 66.73
#